data_AF-A0A1Q6V2J5-F1
#
_entry.id   AF-A0A1Q6V2J5-F1
#
_cell.length_a   1.000
_cell.length_b   1.000
_cell.length_c   1.000
_cell.angle_alpha   90.00
_cell.angle_beta   90.00
_cell.angle_gamma   90.00
#
_symmetry.space_group_name_H-M   'P 1'
#
loop_
_entity.id
_entity.type
_entity.pdbx_description
1 polymer ?
#
loop_
_entity_poly.entity_id
_entity_poly.type
_entity_poly.pdbx_seq_one_letter_code
_entity_poly.pdbx_strand_id
1 'polypeptide(L)' 'MKNILLLIIIIILITMPVFAYEIHYIKNNKGHTGYTKTYSNGKTVQYNKKGQVEYTYKKDSSGKVTKYSKTGRKLETYK' A
#
# COMPACT_ATOMS: atom_id res chain seq x y z
N MET A 1 29.58 29.38 0.84
CA MET A 1 29.49 27.89 0.80
C MET A 1 28.40 27.32 1.71
N LYS A 2 28.25 27.80 2.96
CA LYS A 2 27.25 27.30 3.92
C LYS A 2 25.79 27.35 3.40
N ASN A 3 25.43 28.40 2.67
CA ASN A 3 24.08 28.57 2.11
C ASN A 3 23.79 27.63 0.92
N ILE A 4 24.81 27.25 0.16
CA ILE A 4 24.69 26.30 -0.97
C ILE A 4 24.50 24.88 -0.43
N LEU A 5 25.27 24.51 0.60
CA LEU A 5 25.13 23.22 1.28
C LEU A 5 23.71 23.05 1.86
N LEU A 6 23.17 24.09 2.50
CA LEU A 6 21.82 24.09 3.04
C LEU A 6 20.76 23.87 1.95
N LEU A 7 20.91 24.54 0.80
CA LEU A 7 19.99 24.40 -0.33
C LEU A 7 19.96 22.97 -0.88
N ILE A 8 21.14 22.34 -1.00
CA ILE A 8 21.29 20.95 -1.46
C ILE A 8 20.60 19.97 -0.51
N ILE A 9 20.75 20.17 0.80
CA ILE A 9 20.08 19.32 1.82
C ILE A 9 18.56 19.43 1.72
N ILE A 10 18.02 20.65 1.53
CA ILE A 10 16.57 20.86 1.38
C ILE A 10 16.04 20.16 0.12
N ILE A 11 16.75 20.25 -1.01
CA ILE A 11 16.36 19.58 -2.26
C ILE A 11 16.34 18.04 -2.07
N ILE A 12 17.33 17.47 -1.38
CA ILE A 12 17.37 16.04 -1.10
C ILE A 12 16.17 15.60 -0.24
N LEU A 13 15.76 16.40 0.74
CA LEU A 13 14.63 16.09 1.62
C LEU A 13 13.27 16.17 0.91
N ILE A 14 13.08 17.09 -0.05
CA ILE A 14 11.81 17.26 -0.78
C ILE A 14 11.63 16.19 -1.86
N THR A 15 12.74 15.68 -2.43
CA THR A 15 12.71 14.75 -3.57
C THR A 15 12.49 13.28 -3.19
N MET A 16 12.34 12.94 -1.92
CA MET A 16 12.05 11.56 -1.49
C MET A 16 10.53 11.31 -1.44
N PRO A 17 9.90 10.67 -2.45
CA PRO A 17 8.53 10.20 -2.32
C PRO A 17 8.52 8.99 -1.37
N VAL A 18 8.36 9.24 -0.07
CA VAL A 18 8.05 8.18 0.88
C VAL A 18 6.59 7.81 0.67
N PHE A 19 6.33 6.73 -0.06
CA PHE A 19 5.01 6.14 -0.09
C PHE A 19 4.70 5.57 1.30
N ALA A 20 4.05 6.38 2.13
CA ALA A 20 3.57 5.95 3.43
C ALA A 20 2.55 4.83 3.22
N TYR A 21 2.89 3.64 3.74
CA TYR A 21 1.96 2.54 3.84
C TYR A 21 2.03 1.91 5.22
N GLU A 22 0.89 1.44 5.69
CA GLU A 22 0.77 0.67 6.92
C GLU A 22 0.80 -0.82 6.60
N ILE A 23 1.56 -1.60 7.36
CA ILE A 23 1.65 -3.06 7.21
C ILE A 23 0.82 -3.72 8.30
N HIS A 24 -0.08 -4.61 7.91
CA HIS A 24 -0.79 -5.50 8.84
C HIS A 24 -0.53 -6.96 8.50
N TYR A 25 -0.15 -7.76 9.49
CA TYR A 25 0.06 -9.19 9.31
C TYR A 25 -1.24 -9.96 9.49
N ILE A 26 -1.49 -10.90 8.57
CA ILE A 26 -2.66 -11.77 8.59
C ILE A 26 -2.18 -13.18 8.92
N LYS A 27 -2.59 -13.71 10.07
CA LYS A 27 -2.38 -15.11 10.43
C LYS A 27 -3.70 -15.85 10.27
N ASN A 28 -3.73 -16.86 9.41
CA ASN A 28 -4.90 -17.75 9.34
C ASN A 28 -4.72 -18.97 10.27
N ASN A 29 -5.84 -19.66 10.55
CA ASN A 29 -5.86 -20.88 11.39
C ASN A 29 -5.02 -22.04 10.83
N LYS A 30 -4.58 -21.95 9.57
CA LYS A 30 -3.71 -22.92 8.90
C LYS A 30 -2.22 -22.54 8.96
N GLY A 31 -1.86 -21.55 9.77
CA GLY A 31 -0.48 -21.07 9.93
C GLY A 31 0.08 -20.29 8.72
N HIS A 32 -0.75 -19.95 7.73
CA HIS A 32 -0.30 -19.07 6.64
C HIS A 32 -0.24 -17.63 7.16
N THR A 33 0.92 -17.01 6.98
CA THR A 33 1.20 -15.62 7.35
C THR A 33 1.24 -14.78 6.08
N GLY A 34 0.13 -14.12 5.76
CA GLY A 34 0.10 -13.07 4.74
C GLY A 34 0.31 -11.69 5.37
N TYR A 35 0.32 -10.65 4.55
CA TYR A 35 0.25 -9.28 5.05
C TYR A 35 -0.48 -8.38 4.06
N THR A 36 -1.00 -7.27 4.55
CA THR A 36 -1.56 -6.21 3.73
C THR A 36 -0.73 -4.95 3.85
N LYS A 37 -0.53 -4.25 2.73
CA LYS A 37 -0.05 -2.86 2.71
C LYS A 37 -1.20 -1.93 2.39
N THR A 38 -1.53 -1.03 3.30
CA THR A 38 -2.55 0.02 3.09
C THR A 38 -1.87 1.34 2.84
N TYR A 39 -2.20 1.97 1.71
CA TYR A 39 -1.62 3.23 1.27
C TYR A 39 -2.54 4.39 1.65
N SER A 40 -1.97 5.57 1.84
CA SER A 40 -2.70 6.80 2.20
C SER A 40 -3.83 7.18 1.22
N ASN A 41 -3.75 6.73 -0.02
CA ASN A 41 -4.77 6.94 -1.05
C ASN A 41 -5.95 5.95 -1.00
N GLY A 42 -6.08 5.15 0.05
CA GLY A 42 -7.20 4.19 0.22
C GLY A 42 -7.05 2.91 -0.61
N LYS A 43 -5.88 2.66 -1.21
CA LYS A 43 -5.53 1.37 -1.81
C LYS A 43 -4.99 0.43 -0.74
N THR A 44 -5.44 -0.82 -0.73
CA THR A 44 -4.83 -1.89 0.08
C THR A 44 -4.41 -3.05 -0.81
N VAL A 45 -3.20 -3.56 -0.63
CA VAL A 45 -2.70 -4.73 -1.40
C VAL A 45 -2.43 -5.86 -0.42
N GLN A 46 -2.99 -7.03 -0.70
CA GLN A 46 -2.78 -8.24 0.08
C GLN A 46 -1.71 -9.12 -0.57
N TYR A 47 -0.77 -9.56 0.25
CA TYR A 47 0.35 -10.41 -0.13
C TYR A 47 0.30 -11.72 0.62
N ASN A 48 0.66 -12.81 -0.07
CA ASN A 48 0.88 -14.10 0.56
C ASN A 48 2.22 -14.13 1.32
N LYS A 49 2.50 -15.25 2.00
CA LYS A 49 3.76 -15.47 2.73
C LYS A 49 5.03 -15.36 1.89
N LYS A 50 4.92 -15.49 0.56
CA LYS A 50 6.03 -15.37 -0.40
C LYS A 50 6.17 -13.94 -0.93
N GLY A 51 5.38 -12.98 -0.43
CA GLY A 51 5.38 -11.59 -0.90
C GLY A 51 4.74 -11.40 -2.27
N GLN A 52 3.95 -12.36 -2.77
CA GLN A 52 3.24 -12.24 -4.04
C GLN A 52 1.85 -11.66 -3.80
N VAL A 53 1.40 -10.78 -4.70
CA VAL A 53 0.06 -10.18 -4.64
C VAL A 53 -1.02 -11.24 -4.84
N GLU A 54 -1.95 -11.33 -3.89
CA GLU A 54 -3.16 -12.14 -4.00
C GLU A 54 -4.33 -11.29 -4.49
N TYR A 55 -4.54 -10.14 -3.84
CA TYR A 55 -5.67 -9.25 -4.09
C TYR A 55 -5.28 -7.78 -3.93
N THR A 56 -6.03 -6.91 -4.60
CA THR A 56 -5.99 -5.46 -4.38
C THR A 56 -7.38 -4.96 -4.03
N TYR A 57 -7.46 -4.06 -3.07
CA TYR A 57 -8.69 -3.41 -2.63
C TYR A 57 -8.55 -1.91 -2.91
N LYS A 58 -9.60 -1.29 -3.43
CA LYS A 58 -9.67 0.17 -3.60
C LYS A 58 -10.93 0.70 -2.93
N LYS A 59 -10.76 1.67 -2.04
CA LYS A 59 -11.86 2.42 -1.42
C LYS A 59 -12.11 3.69 -2.23
N ASP A 60 -13.36 3.92 -2.59
CA ASP A 60 -13.78 5.19 -3.20
C ASP A 60 -14.19 6.23 -2.13
N SER A 61 -14.46 7.46 -2.57
CA SER A 61 -14.86 8.56 -1.69
C SER A 61 -16.20 8.32 -0.99
N SER A 62 -17.05 7.43 -1.50
CA SER A 62 -18.32 7.04 -0.88
C SER A 62 -18.16 5.96 0.19
N GLY A 63 -16.94 5.48 0.40
CA GLY A 63 -16.60 4.43 1.36
C GLY A 63 -16.69 3.01 0.83
N LYS A 64 -17.14 2.83 -0.41
CA LYS A 64 -17.33 1.53 -1.04
C LYS A 64 -15.96 0.93 -1.43
N VAL A 65 -15.77 -0.35 -1.12
CA VAL A 65 -14.51 -1.06 -1.33
C VAL A 65 -14.66 -2.11 -2.41
N THR A 66 -13.86 -2.00 -3.47
CA THR A 66 -13.84 -2.96 -4.56
C THR A 66 -12.61 -3.84 -4.47
N LYS A 67 -12.82 -5.17 -4.52
CA LYS A 67 -11.79 -6.20 -4.56
C LYS A 67 -11.45 -6.56 -6.01
N TYR A 68 -10.17 -6.63 -6.29
CA TYR A 68 -9.59 -6.98 -7.59
C TYR A 68 -8.71 -8.21 -7.44
N SER A 69 -8.69 -9.07 -8.46
CA SER A 69 -7.75 -10.19 -8.58
C SER A 69 -6.31 -9.68 -8.73
N LYS A 70 -5.32 -10.58 -8.59
CA LYS A 70 -3.91 -10.31 -8.92
C LYS A 70 -3.69 -9.73 -10.33
N THR A 71 -4.60 -10.01 -11.27
CA THR A 71 -4.54 -9.51 -12.66
C THR A 71 -5.33 -8.22 -12.88
N GLY A 72 -5.90 -7.62 -11.83
CA GLY A 72 -6.67 -6.39 -11.91
C GLY A 72 -8.14 -6.58 -12.34
N ARG A 73 -8.63 -7.81 -12.47
CA ARG A 73 -10.05 -8.07 -12.75
C ARG A 73 -10.87 -7.74 -11.52
N LYS A 74 -11.93 -6.94 -11.67
CA LYS A 74 -12.91 -6.72 -10.61
C LYS A 74 -13.56 -8.05 -10.21
N LEU A 75 -13.55 -8.36 -8.92
CA LEU A 75 -14.18 -9.56 -8.37
C LEU A 75 -15.49 -9.20 -7.67
N GLU A 76 -15.40 -8.32 -6.68
CA GLU A 76 -16.52 -8.01 -5.80
C GLU A 76 -16.45 -6.57 -5.33
N THR A 77 -17.60 -6.05 -4.87
CA THR A 77 -17.67 -4.74 -4.24
C THR A 77 -18.60 -4.78 -3.04
N TYR A 78 -18.16 -4.21 -1.92
CA TYR A 78 -18.92 -4.13 -0.68
C TYR A 78 -18.91 -2.70 -0.13
N LYS A 79 -19.89 -2.38 0.72
CA LYS A 79 -20.04 -1.09 1.40
C LYS A 79 -20.27 -1.35 2.88
#